data_AF-A0A8B6GY45-F1
#
_entry.id   AF-A0A8B6GY45-F1
#
_cell.length_a   1.000
_cell.length_b   1.000
_cell.length_c   1.000
_cell.angle_alpha   90.00
_cell.angle_beta   90.00
_cell.angle_gamma   90.00
#
_symmetry.space_group_name_H-M   'P 1'
#
loop_
_entity.id
_entity.type
_entity.pdbx_description
1 polymer ?
#
loop_
_entity_poly.entity_id
_entity_poly.type
_entity_poly.pdbx_seq_one_letter_code
_entity_poly.pdbx_strand_id
1 'polypeptide(L)' 'MPDEAVKVAVRVRPFNQREKDRTSKLIIKMQDQMTTIANPETPNEEPKKV' A
#
# COMPACT_ATOMS: atom_id res chain seq x y z
N MET A 1 -22.04 27.56 -0.32
CA MET A 1 -20.62 27.19 -0.26
C MET A 1 -20.58 25.71 -0.54
N PRO A 2 -20.14 25.23 -1.72
CA PRO A 2 -20.03 23.79 -1.90
C PRO A 2 -19.01 23.31 -0.87
N ASP A 3 -19.44 22.45 0.04
CA ASP A 3 -18.58 21.83 1.05
C ASP A 3 -17.32 21.30 0.35
N GLU A 4 -16.17 21.86 0.68
CA GLU A 4 -14.91 21.56 0.02
C GLU A 4 -14.50 20.13 0.40
N ALA A 5 -14.82 19.18 -0.47
CA ALA A 5 -14.48 17.77 -0.26
C ALA A 5 -12.96 17.59 -0.36
N VAL A 6 -12.33 17.24 0.76
CA VAL A 6 -10.90 16.96 0.84
C VAL A 6 -10.55 15.81 -0.10
N LYS A 7 -9.63 16.06 -1.05
CA LYS A 7 -9.09 15.02 -1.93
C LYS A 7 -7.88 14.38 -1.26
N VAL A 8 -7.92 13.06 -1.11
CA VAL A 8 -6.83 12.26 -0.55
C VAL A 8 -6.22 11.42 -1.66
N ALA A 9 -4.89 11.31 -1.66
CA ALA A 9 -4.14 10.47 -2.59
C ALA A 9 -3.05 9.69 -1.84
N VAL A 10 -2.71 8.52 -2.36
CA VAL A 10 -1.67 7.65 -1.81
C VAL A 10 -0.60 7.37 -2.87
N ARG A 11 0.66 7.23 -2.44
CA ARG A 11 1.80 6.95 -3.33
C ARG A 11 2.67 5.84 -2.75
N VAL A 12 2.84 4.76 -3.49
CA VAL A 12 3.83 3.73 -3.18
C VAL A 12 5.20 4.15 -3.74
N ARG A 13 6.25 4.06 -2.93
CA ARG A 13 7.63 4.32 -3.36
C ARG A 13 8.35 3.02 -3.73
N PRO A 14 9.35 3.06 -4.63
CA PRO A 14 10.24 1.94 -4.84
C PRO A 14 11.06 1.58 -3.59
N PHE A 15 11.62 0.37 -3.59
CA PHE A 15 12.51 -0.09 -2.55
C PHE A 15 13.79 0.75 -2.47
N ASN A 16 14.15 1.15 -1.25
CA ASN A 16 15.44 1.77 -0.95
C ASN A 16 16.54 0.70 -0.82
N GLN A 17 17.79 1.15 -0.66
CA GLN A 17 18.94 0.24 -0.59
C GLN A 17 18.81 -0.76 0.57
N ARG A 18 18.45 -0.29 1.77
CA ARG A 18 18.26 -1.13 2.96
C ARG A 18 17.22 -2.23 2.75
N GLU A 19 16.12 -1.92 2.05
CA GLU A 19 15.05 -2.89 1.76
C GLU A 19 15.52 -3.96 0.76
N LYS A 20 16.33 -3.57 -0.23
CA LYS A 20 16.96 -4.50 -1.18
C LYS A 20 17.98 -5.40 -0.48
N ASP A 21 18.84 -4.84 0.36
CA ASP A 21 19.87 -5.57 1.10
C ASP A 21 19.27 -6.62 2.04
N ARG A 22 18.08 -6.34 2.60
CA ARG A 22 17.34 -7.25 3.48
C ARG A 22 16.35 -8.15 2.75
N THR A 23 16.35 -8.16 1.41
CA THR A 23 15.41 -8.95 0.58
C THR A 23 13.94 -8.77 1.01
N SER A 24 13.56 -7.51 1.27
CA SER A 24 12.23 -7.18 1.78
C SER A 24 11.14 -7.50 0.75
N LYS A 25 9.97 -7.97 1.22
CA LYS A 25 8.84 -8.32 0.34
C LYS A 25 7.95 -7.11 0.08
N LEU A 26 7.43 -7.01 -1.15
CA LEU A 26 6.41 -6.01 -1.49
C LEU A 26 5.06 -6.50 -1.00
N ILE A 27 4.47 -5.78 -0.04
CA ILE A 27 3.18 -6.13 0.58
C ILE A 27 2.05 -5.16 0.21
N ILE A 28 2.33 -4.15 -0.60
CA ILE A 28 1.34 -3.17 -1.04
C ILE A 28 0.93 -3.50 -2.48
N LYS A 29 -0.37 -3.60 -2.72
CA LYS A 29 -0.95 -3.71 -4.06
C LYS A 29 -1.91 -2.55 -4.28
N MET A 30 -1.79 -1.88 -5.41
CA MET A 30 -2.75 -0.87 -5.84
C MET A 30 -3.54 -1.42 -7.02
N GLN A 31 -4.86 -1.34 -6.94
CA GLN A 31 -5.77 -1.66 -8.02
C GLN A 31 -6.73 -0.47 -8.19
N ASP A 32 -6.56 0.25 -9.29
CA ASP A 32 -7.26 1.50 -9.57
C ASP A 32 -7.08 2.52 -8.43
N GLN A 33 -8.15 2.82 -7.69
CA GLN A 33 -8.15 3.73 -6.54
C GLN A 33 -8.04 2.98 -5.19
N MET A 34 -8.12 1.65 -5.21
CA MET A 34 -8.04 0.82 -4.01
C MET A 34 -6.59 0.42 -3.73
N THR A 35 -6.17 0.59 -2.47
CA THR A 35 -4.86 0.13 -2.01
C THR A 35 -5.05 -0.96 -0.96
N THR A 36 -4.36 -2.07 -1.13
CA THR A 36 -4.43 -3.22 -0.22
C THR A 36 -3.06 -3.51 0.39
N ILE A 37 -3.06 -3.86 1.67
CA ILE A 37 -1.86 -4.18 2.44
C ILE A 37 -1.97 -5.64 2.89
N ALA A 38 -1.01 -6.47 2.47
CA ALA A 38 -0.90 -7.86 2.88
C ALA A 38 -0.03 -8.01 4.15
N ASN A 39 -0.39 -8.95 5.02
CA ASN A 39 0.48 -9.31 6.14
C ASN A 39 1.60 -10.25 5.64
N PRO A 40 2.90 -9.93 5.84
CA PRO A 40 3.99 -10.83 5.47
C PRO A 40 4.00 -12.15 6.25
N GLU A 41 3.39 -12.22 7.44
CA GLU A 41 3.30 -13.43 8.28
C GLU A 41 2.13 -14.34 7.86
N THR A 42 1.05 -13.76 7.34
CA THR A 42 -0.17 -14.47 6.90
C THR A 42 -0.55 -14.09 5.45
N PRO A 43 0.19 -14.58 4.44
CA PRO A 43 0.02 -14.16 3.04
C PRO A 43 -1.32 -14.56 2.40
N ASN A 44 -2.07 -15.49 3.01
CA ASN A 44 -3.38 -15.96 2.54
C ASN A 44 -4.57 -15.28 3.23
N GLU A 45 -4.33 -14.35 4.15
CA GLU A 45 -5.39 -13.60 4.80
C GLU A 45 -5.87 -12.47 3.88
N GLU A 46 -7.18 -12.18 3.89
CA GLU A 46 -7.72 -11.12 3.03
C GLU A 46 -7.07 -9.77 3.40
N PRO A 47 -6.43 -9.08 2.44
CA PRO A 47 -5.69 -7.87 2.75
C PRO A 47 -6.67 -6.75 3.15
N LYS A 48 -6.31 -5.97 4.18
CA LYS A 48 -7.14 -4.85 4.64
C LYS A 48 -7.27 -3.83 3.51
N LYS A 49 -8.51 -3.53 3.12
CA LYS A 49 -8.88 -2.57 2.08
C LYS A 49 -9.06 -1.20 2.73
N VAL A 50 -8.37 -0.18 2.18
CA VAL A 50 -8.51 1.23 2.57
C VAL A 50 -9.08 2.00 1.39
#